data_AF-A0A3N9MKC6-F1
#
_entry.id   AF-A0A3N9MKC6-F1
#
_cell.length_a   1.000
_cell.length_b   1.000
_cell.length_c   1.000
_cell.angle_alpha   90.00
_cell.angle_beta   90.00
_cell.angle_gamma   90.00
#
_symmetry.space_group_name_H-M   'P 1'
#
loop_
_entity.id
_entity.type
_entity.pdbx_description
1 polymer ?
#
loop_
_entity_poly.entity_id
_entity_poly.type
_entity_poly.pdbx_seq_one_letter_code
_entity_poly.pdbx_strand_id
1 'polypeptide(L)'
;MNWITNPAKRLSFFLYLIALHSFSVGLGLILHPDYLMSFAGYDKITEPFFPVQGGIFHIIMAVCYFLGAYDLIKHRCLVIFAIFIKTFATLFLFTYYIFVDQVWMILFSGFTDGFMALFLYLAFISYNKTISNGS
;
A
#
# COMPACT_ATOMS: atom_id res chain seq x y z
N MET A 1 4.32 5.41 -23.25
CA MET A 1 5.27 4.30 -22.99
C MET A 1 6.62 4.74 -22.41
N ASN A 2 6.73 5.88 -21.71
CA ASN A 2 8.03 6.49 -21.30
C ASN A 2 8.33 6.39 -19.80
N TRP A 3 7.49 5.71 -19.01
CA TRP A 3 7.63 5.60 -17.56
C TRP A 3 8.42 4.36 -17.13
N ILE A 4 8.44 3.31 -17.94
CA ILE A 4 9.16 2.06 -17.64
C ILE A 4 10.68 2.30 -17.65
N THR A 5 11.17 3.07 -18.61
CA THR A 5 12.60 3.35 -18.80
C THR A 5 13.11 4.45 -17.87
N ASN A 6 12.28 5.42 -17.50
CA ASN A 6 12.64 6.52 -16.62
C ASN A 6 12.45 6.12 -15.14
N PRO A 7 13.53 5.98 -14.34
CA PRO A 7 13.42 5.49 -12.95
C PRO A 7 12.56 6.38 -12.03
N ALA A 8 12.60 7.69 -12.22
CA ALA A 8 11.79 8.63 -11.45
C ALA A 8 10.30 8.46 -11.76
N LYS A 9 9.93 8.43 -13.05
CA LYS A 9 8.54 8.20 -13.47
C LYS A 9 8.03 6.83 -13.03
N ARG A 10 8.88 5.81 -13.04
CA ARG A 10 8.54 4.46 -12.57
C ARG A 10 8.24 4.44 -11.06
N LEU A 11 9.09 5.06 -10.26
CA LEU A 11 8.89 5.16 -8.81
C LEU A 11 7.61 5.95 -8.46
N SER A 12 7.43 7.11 -9.10
CA SER A 12 6.22 7.93 -8.96
C SER A 12 4.96 7.17 -9.36
N PHE A 13 5.00 6.43 -10.47
CA PHE A 13 3.88 5.59 -10.93
C PHE A 13 3.48 4.54 -9.88
N PHE A 14 4.44 3.79 -9.33
CA PHE A 14 4.13 2.80 -8.29
C PHE A 14 3.57 3.45 -7.02
N LEU A 15 4.08 4.62 -6.61
CA LEU A 15 3.53 5.36 -5.47
C LEU A 15 2.08 5.81 -5.71
N TYR A 16 1.74 6.28 -6.92
CA TYR A 16 0.35 6.61 -7.25
C TYR A 16 -0.56 5.38 -7.24
N LEU A 17 -0.12 4.23 -7.76
CA LEU A 17 -0.89 2.99 -7.69
C LEU A 17 -1.12 2.55 -6.25
N ILE A 18 -0.08 2.64 -5.41
CA ILE A 18 -0.16 2.30 -3.99
C ILE A 18 -1.08 3.28 -3.25
N ALA A 19 -1.03 4.58 -3.56
CA ALA A 19 -1.93 5.58 -3.03
C ALA A 19 -3.40 5.27 -3.38
N LEU A 20 -3.69 5.01 -4.65
CA LEU A 20 -5.03 4.66 -5.12
C LEU A 20 -5.54 3.39 -4.44
N HIS A 21 -4.72 2.34 -4.39
CA HIS A 21 -5.08 1.10 -3.71
C HIS A 21 -5.39 1.33 -2.23
N SER A 22 -4.50 2.00 -1.50
CA SER A 22 -4.72 2.29 -0.08
C SER A 22 -5.97 3.13 0.16
N PHE A 23 -6.24 4.11 -0.70
CA PHE A 23 -7.48 4.89 -0.61
C PHE A 23 -8.72 4.02 -0.82
N SER A 24 -8.72 3.15 -1.82
CA SER A 24 -9.81 2.22 -2.11
C SER A 24 -10.06 1.23 -0.96
N VAL A 25 -8.98 0.65 -0.39
CA VAL A 25 -9.09 -0.20 0.80
C VAL A 25 -9.65 0.60 1.98
N GLY A 26 -9.18 1.83 2.17
CA GLY A 26 -9.66 2.72 3.22
C GLY A 26 -11.16 3.00 3.12
N LEU A 27 -11.64 3.32 1.93
CA LEU A 27 -13.07 3.46 1.67
C LEU A 27 -13.84 2.15 1.88
N GLY A 28 -13.29 1.03 1.43
CA GLY A 28 -13.90 -0.29 1.63
C GLY A 28 -14.07 -0.63 3.10
N LEU A 29 -13.10 -0.30 3.95
CA LEU A 29 -13.16 -0.51 5.40
C LEU A 29 -14.11 0.44 6.12
N ILE A 30 -14.23 1.70 5.67
CA ILE A 30 -15.14 2.69 6.26
C ILE A 30 -16.59 2.39 5.89
N LEU A 31 -16.85 2.02 4.64
CA LEU A 31 -18.19 1.79 4.13
C LEU A 31 -18.67 0.36 4.38
N HIS A 32 -17.72 -0.58 4.49
CA HIS A 32 -17.91 -2.01 4.74
C HIS A 32 -19.20 -2.58 4.12
N PRO A 33 -19.37 -2.49 2.78
CA PRO A 33 -20.61 -2.90 2.15
C PRO A 33 -20.78 -4.42 2.24
N ASP A 34 -21.98 -4.88 2.64
CA ASP A 34 -22.27 -6.29 2.96
C ASP A 34 -21.86 -7.28 1.87
N TYR A 35 -22.05 -6.92 0.60
CA TYR A 35 -21.68 -7.78 -0.53
C TYR A 35 -20.16 -7.98 -0.62
N LEU A 36 -19.37 -6.96 -0.26
CA LEU A 36 -17.91 -7.01 -0.33
C LEU A 36 -17.36 -7.76 0.88
N MET A 37 -17.95 -7.55 2.07
CA MET A 37 -17.56 -8.25 3.29
C MET A 37 -17.80 -9.76 3.15
N SER A 38 -18.98 -10.15 2.68
CA SER A 38 -19.32 -11.56 2.46
C SER A 38 -18.45 -12.20 1.37
N PHE A 39 -18.20 -11.51 0.24
CA PHE A 39 -17.25 -11.96 -0.77
C PHE A 39 -15.84 -12.14 -0.20
N ALA A 40 -15.38 -11.19 0.61
CA ALA A 40 -14.06 -11.23 1.23
C ALA A 40 -13.92 -12.30 2.34
N GLY A 41 -15.00 -12.99 2.69
CA GLY A 41 -15.00 -14.04 3.71
C GLY A 41 -15.11 -13.51 5.14
N TYR A 42 -15.61 -12.28 5.32
CA TYR A 42 -15.88 -11.71 6.63
C TYR A 42 -17.34 -11.90 7.04
N ASP A 43 -17.55 -12.16 8.33
CA ASP A 43 -18.86 -12.13 8.95
C ASP A 43 -19.39 -10.70 9.11
N LYS A 44 -20.66 -10.58 9.50
CA LYS A 44 -21.29 -9.29 9.75
C LYS A 44 -20.54 -8.54 10.85
N ILE A 45 -20.12 -7.31 10.54
CA ILE A 45 -19.43 -6.43 11.49
C ILE A 45 -20.43 -6.00 12.57
N THR A 46 -20.15 -6.39 13.82
CA THR A 46 -20.93 -5.98 15.00
C THR A 46 -20.39 -4.70 15.64
N GLU A 47 -19.08 -4.46 15.54
CA GLU A 47 -18.38 -3.31 16.12
C GLU A 47 -17.56 -2.56 15.04
N PRO A 48 -18.07 -1.44 14.49
CA PRO A 48 -17.48 -0.79 13.33
C PRO A 48 -16.24 0.07 13.65
N PHE A 49 -15.94 0.32 14.93
CA PHE A 49 -14.87 1.23 15.33
C PHE A 49 -13.50 0.88 14.71
N PHE A 50 -13.07 -0.38 14.83
CA PHE A 50 -11.75 -0.81 14.32
C PHE A 50 -11.66 -0.84 12.78
N PRO A 51 -12.64 -1.37 12.04
CA PRO A 51 -12.66 -1.24 10.58
C PRO A 51 -12.59 0.20 10.10
N VAL A 52 -13.42 1.09 10.67
CA VAL A 52 -13.42 2.52 10.31
C VAL A 52 -12.08 3.18 10.65
N GLN A 53 -11.52 2.90 11.82
CA GLN A 53 -10.20 3.39 12.23
C GLN A 53 -9.10 2.93 11.26
N GLY A 54 -9.08 1.64 10.91
CA GLY A 54 -8.17 1.09 9.91
C GLY A 54 -8.34 1.76 8.56
N GLY A 55 -9.58 2.05 8.16
CA GLY A 55 -9.87 2.74 6.92
C GLY A 55 -9.36 4.18 6.88
N ILE A 56 -9.49 4.93 7.98
CA ILE A 56 -8.93 6.28 8.13
C ILE A 56 -7.40 6.24 8.03
N PHE A 57 -6.74 5.27 8.68
CA PHE A 57 -5.28 5.12 8.54
C PHE A 57 -4.87 4.86 7.09
N HIS A 58 -5.61 4.02 6.36
CA HIS A 58 -5.38 3.77 4.94
C HIS A 58 -5.50 5.04 4.09
N ILE A 59 -6.49 5.91 4.36
CA ILE A 59 -6.65 7.19 3.67
C ILE A 59 -5.48 8.14 3.96
N ILE A 60 -5.06 8.26 5.22
CA ILE A 60 -3.92 9.10 5.60
C ILE A 60 -2.64 8.62 4.89
N MET A 61 -2.40 7.31 4.90
CA MET A 61 -1.26 6.72 4.21
C MET A 61 -1.32 6.96 2.70
N ALA A 62 -2.51 6.86 2.09
CA ALA A 62 -2.70 7.16 0.66
C ALA A 62 -2.28 8.59 0.32
N VAL A 63 -2.62 9.57 1.17
CA VAL A 63 -2.16 10.96 1.01
C VAL A 63 -0.64 11.06 1.11
N CYS A 64 0.00 10.39 2.08
CA CYS A 64 1.46 10.37 2.18
C CYS A 64 2.12 9.78 0.93
N TYR A 65 1.57 8.71 0.38
CA TYR A 65 2.07 8.06 -0.84
C TYR A 65 1.89 8.96 -2.07
N PHE A 66 0.75 9.64 -2.18
CA PHE A 66 0.50 10.63 -3.22
C PHE A 66 1.51 11.78 -3.16
N LEU A 67 1.76 12.34 -1.97
CA LEU A 67 2.76 13.40 -1.78
C LEU A 67 4.17 12.93 -2.13
N GLY A 68 4.53 11.70 -1.75
CA GLY A 68 5.77 11.06 -2.19
C GLY A 68 5.86 10.90 -3.71
N ALA A 69 4.76 10.54 -4.37
CA ALA A 69 4.69 10.40 -5.83
C ALA A 69 4.82 11.74 -6.56
N TYR A 70 4.26 12.81 -5.99
CA TYR A 70 4.22 14.15 -6.57
C TYR A 70 5.61 14.80 -6.62
N ASP A 71 6.39 14.69 -5.54
CA ASP A 71 7.75 15.21 -5.48
C ASP A 71 8.69 14.26 -4.74
N LEU A 72 9.39 13.43 -5.52
CA LEU A 72 10.31 12.40 -5.02
C LEU A 72 11.54 12.94 -4.28
N ILE A 73 11.95 14.17 -4.59
CA ILE A 73 13.15 14.78 -3.98
C ILE A 73 12.75 15.40 -2.65
N LYS A 74 11.73 16.26 -2.65
CA LYS A 74 11.25 16.95 -1.45
C LYS A 74 10.67 15.98 -0.43
N HIS A 75 9.97 14.94 -0.89
CA HIS A 75 9.25 14.00 -0.03
C HIS A 75 9.89 12.60 0.01
N ARG A 76 11.21 12.51 -0.17
CA ARG A 76 11.96 11.25 -0.12
C ARG A 76 11.69 10.41 1.14
N CYS A 77 11.51 11.05 2.29
CA CYS A 77 11.16 10.37 3.54
C CYS A 77 9.83 9.61 3.43
N LEU A 78 8.83 10.15 2.73
CA LEU A 78 7.53 9.50 2.52
C LEU A 78 7.64 8.27 1.62
N VAL A 79 8.61 8.24 0.69
CA VAL A 79 8.88 7.06 -0.14
C VAL A 79 9.44 5.91 0.70
N ILE A 80 10.40 6.22 1.59
CA ILE A 80 10.98 5.23 2.52
C ILE A 80 9.90 4.73 3.49
N PHE A 81 9.08 5.65 4.02
CA PHE A 81 7.92 5.32 4.84
C PHE A 81 6.94 4.38 4.13
N ALA A 82 6.64 4.63 2.85
CA ALA A 82 5.76 3.75 2.06
C ALA A 82 6.30 2.32 1.93
N ILE A 83 7.60 2.17 1.70
CA ILE A 83 8.25 0.85 1.68
C ILE A 83 8.11 0.17 3.04
N PHE A 84 8.44 0.89 4.12
CA PHE A 84 8.34 0.36 5.48
C PHE A 84 6.92 -0.12 5.80
N ILE A 85 5.91 0.73 5.59
CA ILE A 85 4.52 0.38 5.88
C ILE A 85 4.08 -0.83 5.07
N LYS A 86 4.36 -0.88 3.76
CA LYS A 86 3.95 -2.03 2.93
C LYS A 86 4.64 -3.32 3.36
N THR A 87 5.91 -3.26 3.76
CA THR A 87 6.60 -4.43 4.34
C THR A 87 5.94 -4.89 5.64
N PHE A 88 5.65 -3.98 6.58
CA PHE A 88 5.03 -4.37 7.85
C PHE A 88 3.58 -4.83 7.68
N ALA A 89 2.83 -4.24 6.75
CA ALA A 89 1.49 -4.70 6.40
C ALA A 89 1.52 -6.13 5.83
N THR A 90 2.48 -6.42 4.95
CA THR A 90 2.71 -7.77 4.42
C THR A 90 2.96 -8.77 5.56
N LEU A 91 3.91 -8.45 6.45
CA LEU A 91 4.25 -9.31 7.60
C LEU A 91 3.03 -9.53 8.51
N PHE A 92 2.35 -8.43 8.86
CA PHE A 92 1.16 -8.48 9.70
C PHE A 92 0.07 -9.38 9.10
N LEU A 93 -0.25 -9.23 7.81
CA LEU A 93 -1.30 -9.99 7.14
C LEU A 93 -0.98 -11.49 7.06
N PHE A 94 0.26 -11.86 6.75
CA PHE A 94 0.67 -13.26 6.77
C PHE A 94 0.67 -13.84 8.18
N THR A 95 1.16 -13.10 9.18
CA THR A 95 1.09 -13.53 10.58
C THR A 95 -0.36 -13.71 11.02
N TYR A 96 -1.24 -12.76 10.71
CA TYR A 96 -2.67 -12.85 11.03
C TYR A 96 -3.30 -14.08 10.37
N TYR A 97 -3.04 -14.32 9.08
CA TYR A 97 -3.60 -15.45 8.36
C TYR A 97 -3.16 -16.81 8.93
N ILE A 98 -1.89 -16.92 9.33
CA ILE A 98 -1.33 -18.18 9.84
C ILE A 98 -1.80 -18.47 11.28
N PHE A 99 -1.87 -17.45 12.13
CA PHE A 99 -2.02 -17.63 13.58
C PHE A 99 -3.39 -17.22 14.14
N VAL A 100 -4.18 -16.41 13.42
CA VAL A 100 -5.43 -15.85 13.94
C VAL A 100 -6.63 -16.40 13.16
N ASP A 101 -6.72 -16.10 11.87
CA ASP A 101 -7.88 -16.49 11.08
C ASP A 101 -7.56 -16.62 9.59
N GLN A 102 -8.03 -17.69 8.96
CA GLN A 102 -7.69 -18.10 7.61
C GLN A 102 -8.64 -17.51 6.55
N VAL A 103 -8.84 -16.20 6.61
CA VAL A 103 -9.65 -15.49 5.63
C VAL A 103 -8.86 -15.30 4.33
N TRP A 104 -9.40 -15.80 3.22
CA TRP A 104 -8.72 -15.78 1.92
C TRP A 104 -8.33 -14.36 1.48
N MET A 105 -9.18 -13.37 1.77
CA MET A 105 -8.92 -11.98 1.41
C MET A 105 -7.69 -11.44 2.15
N ILE A 106 -7.47 -11.84 3.41
CA ILE A 106 -6.28 -11.44 4.18
C ILE A 106 -5.01 -11.96 3.51
N LEU A 107 -5.02 -13.22 3.07
CA LEU A 107 -3.90 -13.82 2.34
C LEU A 107 -3.64 -13.10 1.01
N PHE A 108 -4.70 -12.83 0.24
CA PHE A 108 -4.60 -12.11 -1.03
C PHE A 108 -4.06 -10.68 -0.85
N SER A 109 -4.53 -9.97 0.17
CA SER A 109 -4.01 -8.66 0.55
C SER A 109 -2.53 -8.73 0.96
N GLY A 110 -2.12 -9.77 1.70
CA GLY A 110 -0.72 -10.00 2.07
C GLY A 110 0.20 -10.12 0.86
N PHE A 111 -0.18 -10.91 -0.14
CA PHE A 111 0.57 -11.00 -1.41
C PHE A 111 0.60 -9.66 -2.16
N THR A 112 -0.54 -8.95 -2.21
CA THR A 112 -0.66 -7.67 -2.90
C THR A 112 0.27 -6.63 -2.28
N ASP A 113 0.28 -6.50 -0.95
CA ASP A 113 1.16 -5.57 -0.25
C ASP A 113 2.63 -5.99 -0.36
N GLY A 114 2.92 -7.28 -0.38
CA GLY A 114 4.28 -7.80 -0.58
C GLY A 114 4.84 -7.45 -1.95
N PHE A 115 4.05 -7.62 -3.01
CA PHE A 115 4.43 -7.21 -4.36
C PHE A 115 4.59 -5.69 -4.48
N MET A 116 3.70 -4.92 -3.86
CA MET A 116 3.82 -3.45 -3.82
C MET A 116 5.12 -3.02 -3.13
N ALA A 117 5.44 -3.60 -1.97
CA ALA A 117 6.69 -3.33 -1.25
C ALA A 117 7.91 -3.64 -2.11
N LEU A 118 7.94 -4.83 -2.73
CA LEU A 118 9.04 -5.30 -3.56
C LEU A 118 9.24 -4.38 -4.78
N PHE A 119 8.19 -4.11 -5.55
CA PHE A 119 8.30 -3.27 -6.74
C PHE A 119 8.66 -1.83 -6.40
N LEU A 120 8.11 -1.29 -5.31
CA LEU A 120 8.45 0.05 -4.84
C LEU A 120 9.93 0.13 -4.41
N TYR A 121 10.42 -0.87 -3.68
CA TYR A 121 11.82 -0.96 -3.27
C TYR A 121 12.78 -1.05 -4.47
N LEU A 122 12.48 -1.91 -5.44
CA LEU A 122 13.28 -2.04 -6.67
C LEU A 122 13.28 -0.74 -7.48
N ALA A 123 12.13 -0.07 -7.59
CA ALA A 123 12.02 1.23 -8.25
C ALA A 123 12.85 2.30 -7.51
N PHE A 124 12.81 2.30 -6.18
CA PHE A 124 13.55 3.22 -5.33
C PHE A 124 15.08 3.05 -5.45
N ILE A 125 15.58 1.81 -5.44
CA ILE A 125 17.00 1.53 -5.67
C ILE A 125 17.44 2.05 -7.04
N SER A 126 16.67 1.74 -8.09
CA SER A 126 17.02 2.19 -9.44
C SER A 126 17.01 3.71 -9.57
N TYR A 127 16.08 4.40 -8.92
CA TYR A 127 16.04 5.86 -8.88
C TYR A 127 17.28 6.45 -8.18
N ASN A 128 17.67 5.88 -7.04
CA ASN A 128 18.84 6.34 -6.30
C ASN A 128 20.15 6.16 -7.06
N LYS A 129 20.32 5.05 -7.79
CA LYS A 129 21.48 4.83 -8.66
C LYS A 129 21.60 5.89 -9.75
N THR A 130 20.47 6.38 -10.28
CA THR A 130 20.48 7.43 -11.30
C THR A 130 20.87 8.78 -10.71
N ILE A 131 20.43 9.10 -9.49
CA ILE A 131 20.86 10.34 -8.82
C ILE A 131 22.34 10.31 -8.49
N SER A 132 22.88 9.20 -7.97
CA SER A 132 24.29 9.10 -7.58
C SER A 132 25.26 9.15 -8.76
N ASN A 133 24.84 8.69 -9.94
CA ASN A 133 25.68 8.69 -11.15
C ASN A 133 25.60 10.00 -11.94
N GLY A 134 24.63 10.87 -11.61
CA GLY A 134 24.44 12.18 -12.24
C GLY A 134 24.94 13.36 -11.42
N SER A 135 25.48 13.09 -10.22
CA SER A 135 26.16 14.02 -9.31
C SER A 135 27.66 13.81 -9.35
#